data_AF-A0A9P1GM96-F1
#
_entry.id   AF-A0A9P1GM96-F1
#
_cell.length_a   1.000
_cell.length_b   1.000
_cell.length_c   1.000
_cell.angle_alpha   90.00
_cell.angle_beta   90.00
_cell.angle_gamma   90.00
#
_symmetry.space_group_name_H-M   'P 1'
#
loop_
_entity.id
_entity.type
_entity.pdbx_description
1 polymer ?
#
loop_
_entity_poly.entity_id
_entity_poly.type
_entity_poly.pdbx_seq_one_letter_code
_entity_poly.pdbx_strand_id
1 'polypeptide(L)'
;SAVAILAVLSFLVVVSASLLYLVESDRCEERGLPCAGFESIPASFWFSTITLTTVGYGDVYPFTALGRAVAAFLAVCAVILLSLSAALLSVNLAETKRTTQQLDQTEKEMLLELKKSWDTLAHSLAVANAQASKVSTTVAGRPTLQLLEDKGRSLCFEMQECLSLMLQPH
;
A
#
# COMPACT_ATOMS: atom_id res chain seq x y z
N SER A 1 9.16 -0.35 13.56
CA SER A 1 9.03 1.09 13.24
C SER A 1 7.98 1.77 14.11
N ALA A 2 6.70 1.37 14.06
CA ALA A 2 5.64 2.00 14.86
C ALA A 2 5.88 1.98 16.38
N VAL A 3 6.33 0.84 16.93
CA VAL A 3 6.66 0.71 18.36
C VAL A 3 7.74 1.69 18.81
N ALA A 4 8.77 1.91 17.98
CA ALA A 4 9.84 2.86 18.30
C ALA A 4 9.31 4.31 18.31
N ILE A 5 8.43 4.66 17.37
CA ILE A 5 7.79 5.98 17.34
C ILE A 5 6.93 6.17 18.59
N LEU A 6 6.10 5.19 18.95
CA LEU A 6 5.28 5.25 20.16
C LEU A 6 6.13 5.36 21.43
N ALA A 7 7.25 4.65 21.50
CA ALA A 7 8.19 4.74 22.62
C ALA A 7 8.83 6.13 22.72
N VAL A 8 9.27 6.71 21.59
CA VAL A 8 9.84 8.07 21.55
C VAL A 8 8.81 9.13 21.91
N LEU A 9 7.56 9.00 21.42
CA LEU A 9 6.47 9.89 21.78
C LEU A 9 6.14 9.82 23.27
N SER A 10 6.03 8.60 23.83
CA SER A 10 5.79 8.40 25.27
C SER A 10 6.92 8.99 26.11
N PHE A 11 8.18 8.78 25.71
CA PHE A 11 9.34 9.36 26.38
C PHE A 11 9.30 10.89 26.35
N LEU A 12 9.01 11.50 25.20
CA LEU A 12 8.88 12.95 25.07
C LEU A 12 7.78 13.51 25.98
N VAL A 13 6.62 12.86 26.08
CA VAL A 13 5.54 13.26 26.99
C VAL A 13 5.99 13.24 28.44
N VAL A 14 6.72 12.21 28.85
CA VAL A 14 7.23 12.09 30.23
C VAL A 14 8.26 13.15 30.55
N VAL A 15 9.20 13.39 29.65
CA VAL A 15 10.22 14.42 29.84
C VAL A 15 9.59 15.81 29.84
N SER A 16 8.72 16.12 28.88
CA SER A 16 8.09 17.44 28.81
C SER A 16 7.17 17.72 29.99
N ALA A 17 6.36 16.74 30.42
CA ALA A 17 5.48 16.89 31.57
C ALA A 17 6.28 17.12 32.86
N SER A 18 7.39 16.41 33.03
CA SER A 18 8.28 16.58 34.18
C SER A 18 8.95 17.96 34.17
N LEU A 19 9.46 18.41 33.02
CA LEU A 19 10.08 19.73 32.88
C LEU A 19 9.08 20.87 33.11
N LEU A 20 7.88 20.76 32.54
CA LEU A 20 6.83 21.77 32.70
C LEU A 20 6.31 21.81 34.13
N TYR A 21 6.15 20.65 34.79
CA TYR A 21 5.84 20.59 36.20
C TYR A 21 6.88 21.36 37.00
N LEU A 22 8.17 21.05 36.87
CA LEU A 22 9.24 21.71 37.63
C LEU A 22 9.33 23.23 37.37
N VAL A 23 9.12 23.65 36.12
CA VAL A 23 9.24 25.07 35.75
C VAL A 23 8.01 25.88 36.15
N GLU A 24 6.82 25.30 36.05
CA GLU A 24 5.56 26.00 36.34
C GLU A 24 5.12 25.84 37.80
N SER A 25 5.43 24.72 38.49
CA SER A 25 5.02 24.49 39.89
C SER A 25 5.57 25.57 40.81
N ASP A 26 6.87 25.83 40.74
CA ASP A 26 7.57 26.75 41.64
C ASP A 26 7.15 28.20 41.37
N ARG A 27 6.84 28.52 40.11
CA ARG A 27 6.55 29.90 39.66
C ARG A 27 5.09 30.28 39.81
N CYS A 28 4.16 29.31 39.75
CA CYS A 28 2.76 29.59 39.97
C CYS A 28 2.48 29.90 41.44
N GLU A 29 3.13 29.20 42.38
CA GLU A 29 3.03 29.47 43.83
C GLU A 29 3.58 30.85 44.18
N GLU A 30 4.76 31.22 43.69
CA GLU A 30 5.39 32.54 43.94
C GLU A 30 4.58 33.72 43.39
N ARG A 31 3.86 33.53 42.28
CA ARG A 31 3.15 34.61 41.58
C ARG A 31 1.66 34.65 41.86
N GLY A 32 1.12 33.71 42.65
CA GLY A 32 -0.31 33.60 42.93
C GLY A 32 -1.15 33.33 41.67
N LEU A 33 -0.55 32.72 40.63
CA LEU A 33 -1.29 32.31 39.44
C LEU A 33 -1.97 30.95 39.69
N PRO A 34 -3.14 30.69 39.09
CA PRO A 34 -3.73 29.37 39.14
C PRO A 34 -2.80 28.35 38.46
N CYS A 35 -2.29 27.37 39.21
CA CYS A 35 -1.49 26.25 38.72
C CYS A 35 -2.28 25.26 37.85
N ALA A 36 -3.45 25.66 37.32
CA ALA A 36 -4.43 24.79 36.70
C ALA A 36 -3.77 24.00 35.55
N GLY A 37 -3.58 22.70 35.78
CA GLY A 37 -2.95 21.77 34.83
C GLY A 37 -1.48 21.43 35.08
N PHE A 38 -0.79 22.08 36.03
CA PHE A 38 0.61 21.80 36.41
C PHE A 38 0.79 21.49 37.90
N GLU A 39 -0.28 21.09 38.60
CA GLU A 39 -0.26 20.78 40.05
C GLU A 39 0.48 19.47 40.37
N SER A 40 0.55 18.56 39.40
CA SER A 40 1.21 17.28 39.54
C SER A 40 1.78 16.82 38.19
N ILE A 41 2.73 15.89 38.22
CA ILE A 41 3.29 15.28 37.00
C ILE A 41 2.16 14.66 36.14
N PRO A 42 1.19 13.92 36.70
CA PRO A 42 0.07 13.40 35.91
C PRO A 42 -0.83 14.47 35.30
N ALA A 43 -1.05 15.59 35.99
CA ALA A 43 -1.82 16.71 35.43
C ALA A 43 -1.09 17.33 34.21
N SER A 44 0.24 17.44 34.29
CA SER A 44 1.09 17.98 33.23
C SER A 44 1.16 17.09 31.99
N PHE A 45 0.80 15.80 32.11
CA PHE A 45 0.66 14.90 30.96
C PHE A 45 -0.43 15.35 30.00
N TRP A 46 -1.53 15.91 30.50
CA TRP A 46 -2.62 16.37 29.64
C TRP A 46 -2.11 17.40 28.63
N PHE A 47 -1.48 18.48 29.12
CA PHE A 47 -0.90 19.51 28.27
C PHE A 47 0.14 18.95 27.30
N SER A 48 1.06 18.12 27.80
CA SER A 48 2.12 17.52 26.97
C SER A 48 1.55 16.65 25.85
N THR A 49 0.50 15.87 26.15
CA THR A 49 -0.16 14.98 25.19
C THR A 49 -0.90 15.75 24.12
N ILE A 50 -1.74 16.73 24.49
CA ILE A 50 -2.51 17.52 23.52
C ILE A 50 -1.62 18.42 22.64
N THR A 51 -0.47 18.84 23.18
CA THR A 51 0.53 19.62 22.42
C THR A 51 1.28 18.72 21.44
N LEU A 52 1.72 17.53 21.88
CA LEU A 52 2.40 16.57 21.03
C LEU A 52 1.50 16.03 19.91
N THR A 53 0.20 15.88 20.18
CA THR A 53 -0.78 15.49 19.15
C THR A 53 -1.25 16.67 18.31
N THR A 54 -0.73 17.88 18.54
CA THR A 54 -1.10 19.12 17.84
C THR A 54 -2.58 19.52 17.98
N VAL A 55 -3.31 18.94 18.94
CA VAL A 55 -4.72 19.28 19.22
C VAL A 55 -4.81 20.65 19.89
N GLY A 56 -4.03 20.86 20.95
CA GLY A 56 -3.89 22.17 21.61
C GLY A 56 -5.21 22.87 21.98
N TYR A 57 -6.03 22.26 22.84
CA TYR A 57 -7.31 22.85 23.27
C TYR A 57 -7.18 24.27 23.85
N GLY A 58 -6.02 24.60 24.44
CA GLY A 58 -5.75 25.92 25.01
C GLY A 58 -6.37 26.15 26.39
N ASP A 59 -6.89 25.09 27.01
CA ASP A 59 -7.41 25.06 28.38
C ASP A 59 -6.29 25.17 29.43
N VAL A 60 -5.14 24.55 29.14
CA VAL A 60 -3.93 24.60 29.95
C VAL A 60 -2.78 25.11 29.08
N TYR A 61 -1.95 26.02 29.61
CA TYR A 61 -0.75 26.50 28.93
C TYR A 61 0.28 27.06 29.92
N PRO A 62 1.59 26.96 29.62
CA PRO A 62 2.63 27.50 30.50
C PRO A 62 2.65 29.03 30.50
N PHE A 63 2.75 29.61 31.68
CA PHE A 63 2.79 31.06 31.87
C PHE A 63 4.23 31.59 31.90
N THR A 64 5.19 30.77 32.32
CA THR A 64 6.59 31.20 32.44
C THR A 64 7.26 31.29 31.07
N ALA A 65 8.25 32.17 30.94
CA ALA A 65 9.04 32.30 29.71
C ALA A 65 9.79 30.99 29.37
N LEU A 66 10.31 30.30 30.40
CA LEU A 66 10.98 29.01 30.23
C LEU A 66 10.00 27.90 29.82
N GLY A 67 8.84 27.81 30.45
CA GLY A 67 7.80 26.85 30.10
C GLY A 67 7.30 27.03 28.66
N ARG A 68 7.16 28.29 28.22
CA ARG A 68 6.86 28.62 26.82
C ARG A 68 7.95 28.20 25.85
N ALA A 69 9.22 28.35 26.21
CA ALA A 69 10.34 27.87 25.39
C ALA A 69 10.33 26.33 25.26
N VAL A 70 10.08 25.62 26.36
CA VAL A 70 9.94 24.15 26.36
C VAL A 70 8.75 23.71 25.51
N ALA A 71 7.59 24.37 25.65
CA ALA A 71 6.40 24.07 24.85
C ALA A 71 6.62 24.34 23.35
N ALA A 72 7.32 25.41 22.99
CA ALA A 72 7.67 25.71 21.60
C ALA A 72 8.60 24.63 21.01
N PHE A 73 9.62 24.20 21.77
CA PHE A 73 10.49 23.12 21.35
C PHE A 73 9.74 21.80 21.19
N LEU A 74 8.87 21.45 22.15
CA LEU A 74 8.01 20.26 22.08
C LEU A 74 7.12 20.27 20.83
N ALA A 75 6.50 21.41 20.51
CA ALA A 75 5.65 21.55 19.33
C ALA A 75 6.42 21.30 18.02
N VAL A 76 7.65 21.80 17.90
CA VAL A 76 8.51 21.54 16.73
C VAL A 76 8.87 20.05 16.63
N CYS A 77 9.29 19.44 17.74
CA CYS A 77 9.60 18.00 17.78
C CYS A 77 8.39 17.14 17.39
N ALA A 78 7.19 17.51 17.86
CA ALA A 78 5.95 16.83 17.53
C ALA A 78 5.70 16.77 16.02
N VAL A 79 5.79 17.92 15.34
CA VAL A 79 5.55 18.01 13.88
C VAL A 79 6.56 17.16 13.10
N ILE A 80 7.84 17.20 13.49
CA ILE A 80 8.89 16.40 12.84
C ILE A 80 8.59 14.89 12.98
N LEU A 81 8.20 14.44 14.18
CA LEU A 81 7.89 13.04 14.43
C LEU A 81 6.62 12.57 13.71
N LEU A 82 5.58 13.40 13.68
CA LEU A 82 4.36 13.11 12.93
C LEU A 82 4.66 13.00 11.42
N SER A 83 5.45 13.93 10.88
CA SER A 83 5.89 13.89 9.48
C SER A 83 6.67 12.61 9.17
N LEU A 84 7.60 12.21 10.05
CA LEU A 84 8.37 10.98 9.90
C LEU A 84 7.47 9.74 9.87
N SER A 85 6.46 9.69 10.75
CA SER A 85 5.53 8.55 10.80
C SER A 85 4.72 8.39 9.50
N ALA A 86 4.27 9.51 8.90
CA ALA A 86 3.56 9.52 7.63
C ALA A 86 4.47 9.13 6.45
N ALA A 87 5.72 9.62 6.45
CA ALA A 87 6.71 9.27 5.44
C ALA A 87 7.02 7.76 5.46
N LEU A 88 7.24 7.18 6.65
CA LEU A 88 7.49 5.75 6.78
C LEU A 88 6.31 4.91 6.29
N LEU A 89 5.08 5.28 6.62
CA LEU A 89 3.89 4.61 6.11
C LEU A 89 3.85 4.64 4.57
N SER A 90 4.14 5.80 3.99
CA SER A 90 4.14 5.99 2.53
C SER A 90 5.16 5.09 1.84
N VAL A 91 6.36 4.93 2.42
CA VAL A 91 7.39 4.03 1.89
C VAL A 91 6.92 2.58 1.90
N ASN A 92 6.37 2.10 3.02
CA ASN A 92 5.87 0.73 3.12
C ASN A 92 4.74 0.46 2.11
N LEU A 93 3.81 1.41 1.97
CA LEU A 93 2.73 1.29 0.99
C LEU A 93 3.25 1.32 -0.45
N ALA A 94 4.27 2.15 -0.74
CA ALA A 94 4.90 2.19 -2.05
C ALA A 94 5.61 0.88 -2.38
N GLU A 95 6.28 0.26 -1.40
CA GLU A 95 6.94 -1.04 -1.58
C GLU A 95 5.93 -2.15 -1.86
N THR A 96 4.85 -2.26 -1.06
CA THR A 96 3.78 -3.23 -1.30
C THR A 96 3.15 -3.04 -2.69
N LYS A 97 2.92 -1.79 -3.11
CA LYS A 97 2.39 -1.49 -4.45
C LYS A 97 3.34 -1.92 -5.57
N ARG A 98 4.66 -1.75 -5.40
CA ARG A 98 5.66 -2.20 -6.39
C ARG A 98 5.65 -3.72 -6.54
N THR A 99 5.56 -4.45 -5.43
CA THR A 99 5.49 -5.92 -5.47
C THR A 99 4.24 -6.40 -6.20
N THR A 100 3.07 -5.83 -5.92
CA THR A 100 1.84 -6.16 -6.65
C THR A 100 1.93 -5.80 -8.13
N GLN A 101 2.49 -4.64 -8.46
CA GLN A 101 2.70 -4.23 -9.85
C GLN A 101 3.65 -5.17 -10.61
N GLN A 102 4.66 -5.74 -9.95
CA GLN A 102 5.54 -6.74 -10.56
C GLN A 102 4.81 -8.05 -10.86
N LEU A 103 3.87 -8.47 -9.98
CA LEU A 103 3.04 -9.65 -10.24
C LEU A 103 2.12 -9.42 -11.44
N ASP A 104 1.44 -8.28 -11.49
CA ASP A 104 0.57 -7.90 -12.62
C ASP A 104 1.37 -7.81 -13.94
N GLN A 105 2.61 -7.32 -13.87
CA GLN A 105 3.49 -7.24 -15.02
C GLN A 105 3.94 -8.62 -15.49
N THR A 106 4.32 -9.50 -14.56
CA THR A 106 4.73 -10.89 -14.84
C THR A 106 3.57 -11.69 -15.42
N GLU A 107 2.35 -11.50 -14.89
CA GLU A 107 1.13 -12.11 -15.44
C GLU A 107 0.90 -11.70 -16.89
N LYS A 108 1.00 -10.40 -17.19
CA LYS A 108 0.88 -9.90 -18.57
C LYS A 108 1.94 -10.47 -19.50
N GLU A 109 3.19 -10.60 -19.04
CA GLU A 109 4.27 -11.19 -19.82
C GLU A 109 4.00 -12.67 -20.14
N MET A 110 3.54 -13.46 -19.16
CA MET A 110 3.14 -14.85 -19.39
C MET A 110 1.96 -14.97 -20.36
N LEU A 111 0.96 -14.09 -20.23
CA LEU A 111 -0.19 -14.07 -21.15
C LEU A 111 0.24 -13.71 -22.58
N LEU A 112 1.20 -12.80 -22.75
CA LEU A 112 1.75 -12.44 -24.05
C LEU A 112 2.52 -13.61 -24.69
N GLU A 113 3.32 -14.35 -23.91
CA GLU A 113 4.04 -15.54 -24.40
C GLU A 113 3.07 -16.66 -24.80
N LEU A 114 2.02 -16.88 -24.01
CA LEU A 114 0.95 -17.82 -24.36
C LEU A 114 0.23 -17.40 -25.64
N LYS A 115 -0.12 -16.11 -25.77
CA LYS A 115 -0.74 -15.54 -26.97
C LYS A 115 0.12 -15.79 -28.22
N LYS A 116 1.42 -15.52 -28.12
CA LYS A 116 2.37 -15.72 -29.22
C LYS A 116 2.52 -17.19 -29.62
N SER A 117 2.55 -18.08 -28.63
CA SER A 117 2.60 -19.53 -28.87
C SER A 117 1.33 -20.02 -29.58
N TRP A 118 0.17 -19.49 -29.20
CA TRP A 118 -1.10 -19.76 -29.87
C TRP A 118 -1.11 -19.29 -31.33
N ASP A 119 -0.69 -18.06 -31.61
CA ASP A 119 -0.64 -17.53 -32.97
C ASP A 119 0.23 -18.40 -33.90
N THR A 120 1.32 -18.94 -33.35
CA THR A 120 2.23 -19.85 -34.05
C THR A 120 1.54 -21.19 -34.37
N LEU A 121 0.83 -21.77 -33.40
CA LEU A 121 0.05 -22.99 -33.60
C LEU A 121 -1.07 -22.78 -34.63
N ALA A 122 -1.82 -21.68 -34.52
CA ALA A 122 -2.89 -21.32 -35.47
C ALA A 122 -2.36 -21.23 -36.91
N HIS A 123 -1.20 -20.60 -37.12
CA HIS A 123 -0.56 -20.54 -38.44
C HIS A 123 -0.18 -21.94 -38.95
N SER A 124 0.43 -22.79 -38.11
CA SER A 124 0.80 -24.15 -38.50
C SER A 124 -0.41 -25.03 -38.86
N LEU A 125 -1.51 -24.93 -38.10
CA LEU A 125 -2.77 -25.62 -38.37
C LEU A 125 -3.37 -25.14 -39.70
N ALA A 126 -3.33 -23.84 -39.99
CA ALA A 126 -3.81 -23.29 -41.25
C ALA A 126 -3.03 -23.84 -42.46
N VAL A 127 -1.69 -23.93 -42.36
CA VAL A 127 -0.83 -24.53 -43.40
C VAL A 127 -1.12 -26.02 -43.55
N ALA A 128 -1.23 -26.75 -42.45
CA ALA A 128 -1.54 -28.18 -42.47
C ALA A 128 -2.92 -28.45 -43.12
N ASN A 129 -3.93 -27.64 -42.79
CA ASN A 129 -5.26 -27.73 -43.39
C ASN A 129 -5.24 -27.37 -44.90
N ALA A 130 -4.46 -26.36 -45.30
CA ALA A 130 -4.27 -26.03 -46.72
C ALA A 130 -3.57 -27.14 -47.51
N GLN A 131 -2.61 -27.85 -46.90
CA GLN A 131 -1.97 -29.03 -47.48
C GLN A 131 -2.94 -30.22 -47.55
N ALA A 132 -3.73 -30.44 -46.49
CA ALA A 132 -4.77 -31.47 -46.47
C ALA A 132 -5.82 -31.23 -47.56
N SER A 133 -6.20 -29.98 -47.84
CA SER A 133 -7.09 -29.62 -48.95
C SER A 133 -6.52 -30.02 -50.32
N LYS A 134 -5.21 -29.81 -50.57
CA LYS A 134 -4.53 -30.25 -51.80
C LYS A 134 -4.46 -31.78 -51.95
N VAL A 135 -4.29 -32.48 -50.83
CA VAL A 135 -4.33 -33.95 -50.80
C VAL A 135 -5.76 -34.46 -51.02
N SER A 136 -6.77 -33.79 -50.48
CA SER A 136 -8.20 -34.10 -50.66
C SER A 136 -8.63 -34.00 -52.13
N THR A 137 -8.16 -32.99 -52.88
CA THR A 137 -8.37 -32.92 -54.34
C THR A 137 -7.68 -34.05 -55.13
N THR A 138 -6.67 -34.69 -54.54
CA THR A 138 -5.94 -35.84 -55.15
C THR A 138 -6.54 -37.19 -54.72
N VAL A 139 -7.34 -37.24 -53.66
CA VAL A 139 -7.87 -38.45 -53.00
C VAL A 139 -9.42 -38.51 -53.02
N ALA A 140 -10.06 -37.71 -53.88
CA ALA A 140 -11.53 -37.57 -54.04
C ALA A 140 -12.31 -38.85 -54.46
N GLY A 141 -11.81 -40.04 -54.14
CA GLY A 141 -12.46 -41.34 -54.34
C GLY A 141 -12.46 -42.28 -53.14
N ARG A 142 -12.10 -41.87 -51.91
CA ARG A 142 -12.14 -42.76 -50.72
C ARG A 142 -13.01 -42.21 -49.56
N PRO A 143 -14.14 -42.87 -49.22
CA PRO A 143 -15.16 -42.33 -48.31
C PRO A 143 -14.74 -42.22 -46.83
N THR A 144 -13.70 -42.91 -46.38
CA THR A 144 -13.28 -42.95 -44.98
C THR A 144 -12.46 -41.73 -44.53
N LEU A 145 -11.84 -40.98 -45.46
CA LEU A 145 -11.01 -39.81 -45.11
C LEU A 145 -11.82 -38.54 -44.87
N GLN A 146 -12.99 -38.39 -45.50
CA GLN A 146 -13.88 -37.25 -45.26
C GLN A 146 -14.39 -37.18 -43.82
N LEU A 147 -14.65 -38.34 -43.21
CA LEU A 147 -15.14 -38.41 -41.82
C LEU A 147 -14.11 -37.92 -40.80
N LEU A 148 -12.82 -38.13 -41.07
CA LEU A 148 -11.73 -37.68 -40.20
C LEU A 148 -11.45 -36.18 -40.37
N GLU A 149 -11.61 -35.64 -41.58
CA GLU A 149 -11.47 -34.20 -41.83
C GLU A 149 -12.59 -33.39 -41.14
N ASP A 150 -13.82 -33.92 -41.14
CA ASP A 150 -14.96 -33.29 -40.47
C ASP A 150 -14.83 -33.33 -38.93
N LYS A 151 -14.33 -34.46 -38.39
CA LYS A 151 -14.04 -34.58 -36.96
C LYS A 151 -12.92 -33.62 -36.53
N GLY A 152 -11.89 -33.47 -37.37
CA GLY A 152 -10.77 -32.55 -37.13
C GLY A 152 -11.19 -31.07 -37.13
N ARG A 153 -12.07 -30.67 -38.06
CA ARG A 153 -12.65 -29.31 -38.09
C ARG A 153 -13.48 -29.01 -36.85
N SER A 154 -14.29 -29.98 -36.39
CA SER A 154 -15.10 -29.82 -35.18
C SER A 154 -14.25 -29.66 -33.91
N LEU A 155 -13.17 -30.43 -33.76
CA LEU A 155 -12.26 -30.28 -32.61
C LEU A 155 -11.51 -28.95 -32.61
N CYS A 156 -11.10 -28.43 -33.77
CA CYS A 156 -10.48 -27.10 -33.84
C CYS A 156 -11.46 -25.99 -33.42
N PHE A 157 -12.74 -26.11 -33.79
CA PHE A 157 -13.75 -25.11 -33.44
C PHE A 157 -14.01 -25.08 -31.93
N GLU A 158 -14.21 -26.25 -31.32
CA GLU A 158 -14.38 -26.41 -29.87
C GLU A 158 -13.18 -25.87 -29.07
N MET A 159 -11.95 -26.15 -29.54
CA MET A 159 -10.74 -25.70 -28.86
C MET A 159 -10.55 -24.18 -28.97
N GLN A 160 -10.94 -23.59 -30.11
CA GLN A 160 -10.89 -22.15 -30.30
C GLN A 160 -11.97 -21.42 -29.48
N GLU A 161 -13.15 -22.02 -29.29
CA GLU A 161 -14.23 -21.45 -28.48
C GLU A 161 -13.93 -21.49 -26.97
N CYS A 162 -13.38 -22.60 -26.47
CA CYS A 162 -12.91 -22.72 -25.08
C CYS A 162 -11.80 -21.72 -24.74
N LEU A 163 -10.88 -21.48 -25.68
CA LEU A 163 -9.81 -20.50 -25.46
C LEU A 163 -10.33 -19.06 -25.51
N SER A 164 -11.35 -18.79 -26.33
CA SER A 164 -12.02 -17.49 -26.37
C SER A 164 -12.67 -17.13 -25.02
N LEU A 165 -13.25 -18.13 -24.35
CA LEU A 165 -13.82 -17.99 -23.01
C LEU A 165 -12.75 -17.78 -21.92
N MET A 166 -11.59 -18.45 -22.03
CA MET A 166 -10.46 -18.27 -21.11
C MET A 166 -9.74 -16.91 -21.28
N LEU A 167 -9.81 -16.30 -22.48
CA LEU A 167 -9.19 -15.01 -22.78
C LEU A 167 -10.11 -13.80 -22.53
N GLN A 168 -11.35 -14.00 -22.07
CA GLN A 168 -12.21 -12.87 -21.70
C GLN A 168 -11.76 -12.28 -20.35
N PRO A 169 -11.50 -10.96 -20.27
CA PRO A 169 -11.17 -10.30 -19.03
C PRO A 169 -12.40 -10.32 -18.10
N HIS A 170 -12.18 -10.71 -16.86
CA HIS A 170 -13.21 -10.76 -15.81
C HIS A 170 -13.36 -9.44 -15.08
#